data_AF-A0A4Q3HQX7-F1
#
_entry.id   AF-A0A4Q3HQX7-F1
#
_cell.length_a   1.000
_cell.length_b   1.000
_cell.length_c   1.000
_cell.angle_alpha   90.00
_cell.angle_beta   90.00
_cell.angle_gamma   90.00
#
_symmetry.space_group_name_H-M   'P 1'
#
loop_
_entity.id
_entity.type
_entity.pdbx_description
1 polymer ?
#
loop_
_entity_poly.entity_id
_entity_poly.type
_entity_poly.pdbx_seq_one_letter_code
_entity_poly.pdbx_strand_id
1 'polypeptide(L)'
;AETEGDLKAVYRAMLDHPRAWSDPGQKIKRPFEFVVSGFRAVDISDKDLSRLLDEMDDDEQEDDGPMRKALKMASSTAAREDAKQRAARANDLTLAALQRMDQPIWQPPSPAGYADLASVWLSPGQLSERIAWARLMAGRFGQRRDPGTFLDAALGDAAGQNTRDVIAQAPNTNHAIAMVLASPEFNRR
;
A
#
# COMPACT_ATOMS: atom_id res chain seq x y z
N ALA A 1 20.90 -28.36 -28.42
CA ALA A 1 22.10 -28.51 -27.58
C ALA A 1 21.62 -28.68 -26.15
N GLU A 2 21.84 -29.86 -25.58
CA GLU A 2 21.50 -30.16 -24.18
C GLU A 2 22.51 -29.42 -23.29
N THR A 3 22.07 -28.34 -22.66
CA THR A 3 22.87 -27.63 -21.65
C THR A 3 22.99 -28.55 -20.44
N GLU A 4 24.19 -29.07 -20.13
CA GLU A 4 24.51 -29.99 -19.02
C GLU A 4 24.27 -29.38 -17.61
N GLY A 5 23.10 -28.77 -17.38
CA GLY A 5 22.80 -28.05 -16.15
C GLY A 5 23.51 -26.69 -16.03
N ASP A 6 23.99 -26.10 -17.13
CA ASP A 6 24.57 -24.75 -17.11
C ASP A 6 23.49 -23.70 -16.84
N LEU A 7 23.30 -23.40 -15.56
CA LEU A 7 22.36 -22.39 -15.08
C LEU A 7 22.65 -21.00 -15.67
N LYS A 8 23.92 -20.66 -15.97
CA LYS A 8 24.24 -19.34 -16.56
C LYS A 8 23.68 -19.24 -17.98
N ALA A 9 23.73 -20.32 -18.75
CA ALA A 9 23.12 -20.36 -20.09
C ALA A 9 21.60 -20.23 -20.00
N VAL A 10 20.95 -20.89 -19.03
CA VAL A 10 19.51 -20.77 -18.79
C VAL A 10 19.12 -19.35 -18.37
N TYR A 11 19.84 -18.74 -17.40
CA TYR A 11 19.59 -17.36 -16.99
C TYR A 11 19.76 -16.38 -18.14
N ARG A 12 20.81 -16.53 -18.95
CA ARG A 12 21.01 -15.70 -20.15
C ARG A 12 19.84 -15.85 -21.12
N ALA A 13 19.43 -17.09 -21.41
CA ALA A 13 18.27 -17.33 -22.26
C ALA A 13 16.98 -16.71 -21.70
N MET A 14 16.75 -16.78 -20.39
CA MET A 14 15.58 -16.14 -19.75
C MET A 14 15.62 -14.62 -19.83
N LEU A 15 16.79 -13.99 -19.65
CA LEU A 15 16.95 -12.54 -19.67
C LEU A 15 16.93 -11.97 -21.11
N ASP A 16 17.43 -12.71 -22.09
CA ASP A 16 17.50 -12.25 -23.47
C ASP A 16 16.22 -12.55 -24.27
N HIS A 17 15.32 -13.41 -23.74
CA HIS A 17 14.13 -13.81 -24.47
C HIS A 17 13.11 -12.65 -24.57
N PRO A 18 12.62 -12.28 -25.77
CA PRO A 18 11.72 -11.12 -25.94
C PRO A 18 10.45 -11.18 -25.09
N ARG A 19 9.89 -12.37 -24.85
CA ARG A 19 8.71 -12.54 -23.97
C ARG A 19 8.97 -12.22 -22.49
N ALA A 20 10.22 -12.17 -22.05
CA ALA A 20 10.54 -11.76 -20.69
C ALA A 20 10.27 -10.26 -20.48
N TRP A 21 10.24 -9.49 -21.56
CA TRP A 21 10.07 -8.04 -21.56
C TRP A 21 8.83 -7.58 -22.35
N SER A 22 8.11 -8.50 -22.99
CA SER A 22 6.86 -8.17 -23.67
C SER A 22 5.75 -7.99 -22.64
N ASP A 23 4.88 -7.00 -22.90
CA ASP A 23 3.65 -6.78 -22.14
C ASP A 23 3.82 -6.42 -20.64
N PRO A 24 4.61 -5.39 -20.28
CA PRO A 24 4.68 -4.90 -18.90
C PRO A 24 3.31 -4.36 -18.44
N GLY A 25 2.97 -4.50 -17.15
CA GLY A 25 1.73 -3.93 -16.60
C GLY A 25 0.44 -4.72 -16.90
N GLN A 26 0.56 -5.97 -17.35
CA GLN A 26 -0.60 -6.84 -17.59
C GLN A 26 -1.26 -7.32 -16.29
N LYS A 27 -0.48 -7.44 -15.21
CA LYS A 27 -1.00 -7.93 -13.94
C LYS A 27 -1.44 -6.78 -13.04
N ILE A 28 -2.52 -7.02 -12.31
CA ILE A 28 -3.01 -6.08 -11.30
C ILE A 28 -2.33 -6.39 -9.98
N LYS A 29 -1.78 -5.35 -9.33
CA LYS A 29 -1.27 -5.43 -7.98
C LYS A 29 -2.38 -5.93 -7.06
N ARG A 30 -2.13 -7.05 -6.38
CA ARG A 30 -3.01 -7.54 -5.31
C ARG A 30 -3.10 -6.49 -4.18
N PRO A 31 -4.12 -6.52 -3.33
CA PRO A 31 -4.27 -5.55 -2.24
C PRO A 31 -3.01 -5.36 -1.39
N PHE A 32 -2.35 -6.44 -0.98
CA PHE A 32 -1.09 -6.37 -0.25
C PHE A 32 0.00 -5.65 -1.03
N GLU A 33 0.18 -6.00 -2.30
CA GLU A 33 1.17 -5.35 -3.17
C GLU A 33 0.85 -3.87 -3.40
N PHE A 34 -0.43 -3.52 -3.52
CA PHE A 34 -0.90 -2.15 -3.67
C PHE A 34 -0.60 -1.32 -2.41
N VAL A 35 -0.95 -1.84 -1.24
CA VAL A 35 -0.69 -1.19 0.06
C VAL A 35 0.81 -1.00 0.27
N VAL A 36 1.62 -2.05 0.07
CA VAL A 36 3.09 -1.97 0.18
C VAL A 36 3.67 -0.98 -0.84
N SER A 37 3.20 -1.00 -2.08
CA SER A 37 3.64 -0.04 -3.10
C SER A 37 3.30 1.38 -2.72
N GLY A 38 2.12 1.62 -2.09
CA GLY A 38 1.73 2.95 -1.63
C GLY A 38 2.61 3.44 -0.48
N PHE A 39 2.89 2.58 0.50
CA PHE A 39 3.87 2.89 1.56
C PHE A 39 5.27 3.17 1.02
N ARG A 40 5.71 2.41 0.01
CA ARG A 40 6.99 2.64 -0.67
C ARG A 40 7.00 3.95 -1.45
N ALA A 41 5.92 4.26 -2.17
CA ALA A 41 5.80 5.50 -2.95
C ALA A 41 5.82 6.73 -2.05
N VAL A 42 5.19 6.66 -0.87
CA VAL A 42 5.27 7.75 0.11
C VAL A 42 6.57 7.78 0.89
N ASP A 43 7.54 6.88 0.66
CA ASP A 43 8.87 6.92 1.31
C ASP A 43 8.79 7.36 2.79
N ILE A 44 8.09 6.55 3.59
CA ILE A 44 7.81 6.86 5.00
C ILE A 44 9.12 6.91 5.78
N SER A 45 9.32 7.96 6.60
CA SER A 45 10.51 8.05 7.44
C SER A 45 10.44 7.02 8.57
N ASP A 46 11.60 6.55 9.06
CA ASP A 46 11.66 5.64 10.21
C ASP A 46 10.87 6.17 11.41
N LYS A 47 10.90 7.48 11.65
CA LYS A 47 10.15 8.13 12.74
C LYS A 47 8.64 8.04 12.54
N ASP A 48 8.17 8.28 11.33
CA ASP A 48 6.74 8.21 11.01
C ASP A 48 6.25 6.75 11.03
N LEU A 49 7.10 5.82 10.60
CA LEU A 49 6.81 4.39 10.66
C LEU A 49 6.77 3.89 12.11
N SER A 50 7.76 4.21 12.94
CA SER A 50 7.74 3.88 14.37
C SER A 50 6.49 4.43 15.04
N ARG A 51 6.13 5.68 14.76
CA ARG A 51 4.90 6.28 15.29
C ARG A 51 3.64 5.54 14.82
N LEU A 52 3.58 5.14 13.55
CA LEU A 52 2.45 4.36 13.03
C LEU A 52 2.34 3.00 13.72
N LEU A 53 3.47 2.33 13.96
CA LEU A 53 3.51 1.05 14.67
C LEU A 53 3.12 1.21 16.14
N ASP A 54 3.64 2.23 16.82
CA ASP A 54 3.25 2.57 18.20
C ASP A 54 1.74 2.86 18.30
N GLU A 55 1.17 3.53 17.28
CA GLU A 55 -0.28 3.78 17.19
C GLU A 55 -1.07 2.45 17.01
N MET A 56 -0.51 1.43 16.36
CA MET A 56 -1.16 0.13 16.15
C MET A 56 -1.08 -0.81 17.36
N ASP A 57 -0.01 -0.72 18.15
CA ASP A 57 0.25 -1.61 19.30
C ASP A 57 -0.58 -1.28 20.55
N ASP A 58 -1.49 -0.30 20.48
CA ASP A 58 -2.33 0.13 21.61
C ASP A 58 -3.46 -0.88 21.97
N ASP A 59 -3.64 -1.92 21.15
CA ASP A 59 -4.55 -3.04 21.40
C ASP A 59 -3.85 -4.15 22.23
N GLU A 60 -4.09 -4.13 23.55
CA GLU A 60 -4.19 -5.30 24.42
C GLU A 60 -3.08 -6.37 24.37
N GLN A 61 -1.82 -6.01 24.66
CA GLN A 61 -0.92 -7.00 25.29
C GLN A 61 -1.38 -7.22 26.75
N GLU A 62 -1.79 -8.45 27.07
CA GLU A 62 -2.21 -8.92 28.40
C GLU A 62 -1.12 -8.79 29.50
N ASP A 63 0.10 -8.36 29.17
CA ASP A 63 1.18 -8.15 30.13
C ASP A 63 1.27 -6.67 30.57
N ASP A 64 0.20 -6.17 31.17
CA ASP A 64 0.14 -4.81 31.72
C ASP A 64 0.72 -4.81 33.14
N GLY A 65 2.05 -4.79 33.24
CA GLY A 65 2.75 -4.65 34.52
C GLY A 65 2.16 -3.50 35.37
N PRO A 66 2.22 -3.58 36.71
CA PRO A 66 1.41 -2.75 37.61
C PRO A 66 1.55 -1.22 37.39
N MET A 67 2.70 -0.75 36.90
CA MET A 67 2.92 0.66 36.55
C MET A 67 2.15 1.12 35.29
N ARG A 68 2.05 0.27 34.26
CA ARG A 68 1.38 0.63 32.99
C ARG A 68 -0.14 0.67 33.18
N LYS A 69 -0.67 -0.25 33.97
CA LYS A 69 -2.08 -0.26 34.42
C LYS A 69 -2.42 0.96 35.29
N ALA A 70 -1.53 1.36 36.21
CA ALA A 70 -1.72 2.57 37.01
C ALA A 70 -1.72 3.84 36.17
N LEU A 71 -0.83 3.95 35.19
CA LEU A 71 -0.79 5.07 34.24
C LEU A 71 -2.04 5.12 33.35
N LYS A 72 -2.49 3.95 32.85
CA LYS A 72 -3.74 3.83 32.07
C LYS A 72 -4.92 4.30 32.92
N MET A 73 -5.03 3.86 34.18
CA MET A 73 -6.05 4.29 35.13
C MET A 73 -6.01 5.80 35.44
N ALA A 74 -4.81 6.40 35.48
CA ALA A 74 -4.61 7.83 35.70
C ALA A 74 -4.86 8.71 34.45
N SER A 75 -4.87 8.14 33.24
CA SER A 75 -5.14 8.90 32.02
C SER A 75 -6.61 9.32 31.95
N SER A 76 -6.86 10.53 31.41
CA SER A 76 -8.23 11.02 31.23
C SER A 76 -9.00 10.18 30.20
N THR A 77 -10.32 10.12 30.33
CA THR A 77 -11.21 9.43 29.38
C THR A 77 -11.03 9.97 27.96
N ALA A 78 -10.85 11.29 27.82
CA ALA A 78 -10.58 11.93 26.54
C ALA A 78 -9.25 11.47 25.92
N ALA A 79 -8.19 11.34 26.72
CA ALA A 79 -6.90 10.87 26.23
C ALA A 79 -6.96 9.41 25.74
N ARG A 80 -7.76 8.55 26.40
CA ARG A 80 -7.97 7.16 25.97
C ARG A 80 -8.73 7.08 24.65
N GLU A 81 -9.77 7.91 24.51
CA GLU A 81 -10.57 7.97 23.29
C GLU A 81 -9.75 8.47 22.10
N ASP A 82 -8.93 9.51 22.30
CA ASP A 82 -8.00 10.01 21.28
C ASP A 82 -6.98 8.95 20.86
N ALA A 83 -6.43 8.19 21.81
CA ALA A 83 -5.49 7.10 21.53
C ALA A 83 -6.15 6.00 20.69
N LYS A 84 -7.34 5.54 21.10
CA LYS A 84 -8.14 4.56 20.36
C LYS A 84 -8.46 5.02 18.93
N GLN A 85 -8.80 6.29 18.75
CA GLN A 85 -9.04 6.85 17.42
C GLN A 85 -7.79 6.88 16.54
N ARG A 86 -6.59 7.12 17.13
CA ARG A 86 -5.32 7.05 16.39
C ARG A 86 -5.01 5.63 15.98
N ALA A 87 -5.18 4.66 16.88
CA ALA A 87 -5.02 3.24 16.59
C ALA A 87 -5.94 2.77 15.46
N ALA A 88 -7.22 3.13 15.51
CA ALA A 88 -8.17 2.82 14.46
C ALA A 88 -7.73 3.39 13.09
N ARG A 89 -7.29 4.65 13.06
CA ARG A 89 -6.79 5.31 11.83
C ARG A 89 -5.51 4.65 11.29
N ALA A 90 -4.62 4.19 12.17
CA ALA A 90 -3.40 3.48 11.77
C ALA A 90 -3.73 2.09 11.20
N ASN A 91 -4.64 1.37 11.85
CA ASN A 91 -5.15 0.08 11.37
C ASN A 91 -5.86 0.21 10.01
N ASP A 92 -6.60 1.31 9.79
CA ASP A 92 -7.25 1.61 8.52
C ASP A 92 -6.30 1.77 7.33
N LEU A 93 -5.01 2.03 7.57
CA LEU A 93 -3.98 2.08 6.53
C LEU A 93 -3.28 0.74 6.31
N THR A 94 -3.42 -0.22 7.23
CA THR A 94 -2.64 -1.46 7.28
C THR A 94 -3.54 -2.71 7.22
N LEU A 95 -3.79 -3.39 8.34
CA LEU A 95 -4.47 -4.68 8.36
C LEU A 95 -5.94 -4.55 7.95
N ALA A 96 -6.64 -3.55 8.48
CA ALA A 96 -8.05 -3.30 8.14
C ALA A 96 -8.21 -2.91 6.67
N ALA A 97 -7.24 -2.23 6.05
CA ALA A 97 -7.25 -1.95 4.62
C ALA A 97 -7.28 -3.23 3.78
N LEU A 98 -6.41 -4.19 4.12
CA LEU A 98 -6.31 -5.46 3.42
C LEU A 98 -7.56 -6.31 3.59
N GLN A 99 -8.18 -6.27 4.77
CA GLN A 99 -9.44 -6.94 5.03
C GLN A 99 -10.59 -6.33 4.20
N ARG A 100 -10.69 -5.00 4.10
CA ARG A 100 -11.69 -4.33 3.23
C ARG A 100 -11.44 -4.59 1.75
N MET A 101 -10.19 -4.80 1.37
CA MET A 101 -9.82 -5.16 0.00
C MET A 101 -9.84 -6.68 -0.29
N ASP A 102 -10.57 -7.47 0.49
CA ASP A 102 -10.74 -8.92 0.30
C ASP A 102 -9.43 -9.75 0.30
N GLN A 103 -8.39 -9.28 1.00
CA GLN A 103 -7.13 -10.01 1.18
C GLN A 103 -6.65 -9.97 2.64
N PRO A 104 -7.40 -10.56 3.60
CA PRO A 104 -6.95 -10.61 4.99
C PRO A 104 -5.61 -11.34 5.14
N ILE A 105 -4.70 -10.84 5.98
CA ILE A 105 -3.43 -11.54 6.20
C ILE A 105 -3.70 -12.83 7.01
N TRP A 106 -3.01 -13.92 6.64
CA TRP A 106 -3.07 -15.24 7.31
C TRP A 106 -4.40 -16.00 7.21
N GLN A 107 -5.35 -15.53 6.39
CA GLN A 107 -6.65 -16.16 6.23
C GLN A 107 -7.01 -16.32 4.75
N PRO A 108 -6.21 -17.05 3.95
CA PRO A 108 -6.54 -17.27 2.55
C PRO A 108 -7.84 -18.06 2.40
N PRO A 109 -8.66 -17.76 1.37
CA PRO A 109 -9.96 -18.41 1.19
C PRO A 109 -9.85 -19.88 0.77
N SER A 110 -8.65 -20.34 0.37
CA SER A 110 -8.41 -21.73 -0.06
C SER A 110 -6.97 -22.18 0.21
N PRO A 111 -6.67 -23.50 0.19
CA PRO A 111 -5.30 -24.01 0.28
C PRO A 111 -4.37 -23.53 -0.85
N ALA A 112 -4.93 -23.17 -2.02
CA ALA A 112 -4.16 -22.59 -3.12
C ALA A 112 -3.78 -21.11 -2.88
N GLY A 113 -4.28 -20.49 -1.80
CA GLY A 113 -4.05 -19.10 -1.48
C GLY A 113 -5.04 -18.16 -2.17
N TYR A 114 -4.52 -17.00 -2.57
CA TYR A 114 -5.28 -15.93 -3.23
C TYR A 114 -5.17 -16.01 -4.75
N ALA A 115 -6.25 -15.63 -5.45
CA ALA A 115 -6.26 -15.58 -6.90
C ALA A 115 -5.22 -14.61 -7.46
N ASP A 116 -4.61 -14.94 -8.61
CA ASP A 116 -3.74 -14.03 -9.38
C ASP A 116 -4.47 -13.43 -10.59
N LEU A 117 -5.81 -13.47 -10.60
CA LEU A 117 -6.65 -12.97 -11.68
C LEU A 117 -7.03 -11.51 -11.45
N ALA A 118 -6.87 -10.68 -12.49
CA ALA A 118 -7.22 -9.26 -12.47
C ALA A 118 -8.70 -9.01 -12.12
N SER A 119 -9.61 -9.85 -12.62
CA SER A 119 -11.05 -9.74 -12.40
C SER A 119 -11.47 -9.82 -10.93
N VAL A 120 -10.67 -10.50 -10.11
CA VAL A 120 -10.92 -10.62 -8.66
C VAL A 120 -10.56 -9.31 -7.93
N TRP A 121 -9.51 -8.62 -8.39
CA TRP A 121 -8.93 -7.46 -7.70
C TRP A 121 -9.36 -6.10 -8.26
N LEU A 122 -10.00 -6.06 -9.44
CA LEU A 122 -10.56 -4.86 -10.07
C LEU A 122 -12.10 -4.85 -10.12
N SER A 123 -12.76 -5.54 -9.19
CA SER A 123 -14.21 -5.35 -9.05
C SER A 123 -14.52 -3.88 -8.68
N PRO A 124 -15.72 -3.35 -8.99
CA PRO A 124 -16.08 -1.97 -8.64
C PRO A 124 -15.93 -1.65 -7.14
N GLY A 125 -16.24 -2.62 -6.28
CA GLY A 125 -16.04 -2.50 -4.83
C GLY A 125 -14.56 -2.39 -4.47
N GLN A 126 -13.72 -3.26 -5.03
CA GLN A 126 -12.28 -3.25 -4.79
C GLN A 126 -11.59 -1.97 -5.28
N LEU A 127 -12.04 -1.43 -6.42
CA LEU A 127 -11.55 -0.14 -6.91
C LEU A 127 -11.95 1.01 -5.98
N SER A 128 -13.17 0.98 -5.45
CA SER A 128 -13.66 2.00 -4.51
C SER A 128 -12.86 2.00 -3.21
N GLU A 129 -12.56 0.81 -2.66
CA GLU A 129 -11.72 0.68 -1.46
C GLU A 129 -10.29 1.19 -1.69
N ARG A 130 -9.71 0.94 -2.87
CA ARG A 130 -8.38 1.47 -3.23
C ARG A 130 -8.36 2.98 -3.32
N ILE A 131 -9.40 3.59 -3.90
CA ILE A 131 -9.54 5.05 -3.95
C ILE A 131 -9.71 5.63 -2.54
N ALA A 132 -10.53 4.99 -1.69
CA ALA A 132 -10.71 5.41 -0.30
C ALA A 132 -9.38 5.34 0.46
N TRP A 133 -8.64 4.23 0.34
CA TRP A 133 -7.33 4.07 0.95
C TRP A 133 -6.29 5.08 0.43
N ALA A 134 -6.25 5.33 -0.88
CA ALA A 134 -5.37 6.33 -1.48
C ALA A 134 -5.61 7.74 -0.92
N ARG A 135 -6.88 8.09 -0.66
CA ARG A 135 -7.25 9.37 -0.03
C ARG A 135 -6.82 9.44 1.43
N LEU A 136 -6.95 8.36 2.20
CA LEU A 136 -6.45 8.28 3.57
C LEU A 136 -4.93 8.43 3.61
N MET A 137 -4.23 7.69 2.75
CA MET A 137 -2.77 7.74 2.61
C MET A 137 -2.29 9.15 2.25
N ALA A 138 -2.93 9.79 1.26
CA ALA A 138 -2.61 11.16 0.88
C ALA A 138 -2.94 12.18 1.98
N GLY A 139 -4.04 12.00 2.70
CA GLY A 139 -4.39 12.87 3.84
C GLY A 139 -3.36 12.81 4.97
N ARG A 140 -2.81 11.61 5.23
CA ARG A 140 -1.82 11.34 6.29
C ARG A 140 -0.40 11.76 5.90
N PHE A 141 0.03 11.50 4.67
CA PHE A 141 1.44 11.64 4.25
C PHE A 141 1.68 12.55 3.03
N GLY A 142 0.62 13.05 2.38
CA GLY A 142 0.72 13.82 1.14
C GLY A 142 0.98 15.32 1.32
N GLN A 143 0.63 15.91 2.47
CA GLN A 143 0.60 17.38 2.65
C GLN A 143 1.94 18.09 2.39
N ARG A 144 3.07 17.41 2.58
CA ARG A 144 4.41 17.98 2.47
C ARG A 144 5.16 17.54 1.21
N ARG A 145 4.48 16.94 0.24
CA ARG A 145 5.11 16.37 -0.97
C ARG A 145 4.82 17.21 -2.20
N ASP A 146 5.77 17.25 -3.11
CA ASP A 146 5.55 17.78 -4.45
C ASP A 146 4.87 16.69 -5.32
N PRO A 147 3.72 16.98 -5.96
CA PRO A 147 3.01 15.99 -6.77
C PRO A 147 3.79 15.45 -7.96
N GLY A 148 4.57 16.28 -8.66
CA GLY A 148 5.35 15.86 -9.82
C GLY A 148 6.47 14.90 -9.43
N THR A 149 7.23 15.28 -8.41
CA THR A 149 8.27 14.42 -7.81
C THR A 149 7.69 13.11 -7.31
N PHE A 150 6.50 13.14 -6.67
CA PHE A 150 5.82 11.93 -6.21
C PHE A 150 5.36 11.04 -7.37
N LEU A 151 4.80 11.63 -8.43
CA LEU A 151 4.39 10.90 -9.64
C LEU A 151 5.58 10.17 -10.26
N ASP A 152 6.70 10.86 -10.45
CA ASP A 152 7.90 10.26 -11.04
C ASP A 152 8.50 9.17 -10.12
N ALA A 153 8.47 9.37 -8.79
CA ALA A 153 8.91 8.35 -7.83
C ALA A 153 7.99 7.12 -7.81
N ALA A 154 6.68 7.30 -7.96
CA ALA A 154 5.69 6.23 -7.87
C ALA A 154 5.53 5.43 -9.17
N LEU A 155 5.61 6.10 -10.33
CA LEU A 155 5.31 5.52 -11.64
C LEU A 155 6.48 5.54 -12.61
N GLY A 156 7.39 6.51 -12.52
CA GLY A 156 8.50 6.68 -13.46
C GLY A 156 8.04 6.66 -14.92
N ASP A 157 8.64 5.78 -15.71
CA ASP A 157 8.34 5.59 -17.14
C ASP A 157 6.93 5.02 -17.39
N ALA A 158 6.28 4.44 -16.37
CA ALA A 158 4.92 3.95 -16.50
C ALA A 158 3.88 5.08 -16.50
N ALA A 159 4.25 6.31 -16.12
CA ALA A 159 3.32 7.45 -16.09
C ALA A 159 2.96 7.93 -17.50
N GLY A 160 1.74 7.63 -17.95
CA GLY A 160 1.21 8.13 -19.21
C GLY A 160 1.03 9.66 -19.21
N GLN A 161 1.06 10.27 -20.41
CA GLN A 161 0.90 11.72 -20.57
C GLN A 161 -0.43 12.22 -19.99
N ASN A 162 -1.53 11.51 -20.25
CA ASN A 162 -2.84 11.87 -19.70
C ASN A 162 -2.84 11.92 -18.17
N THR A 163 -2.17 10.97 -17.51
CA THR A 163 -2.06 10.94 -16.04
C THR A 163 -1.23 12.11 -15.54
N ARG A 164 -0.11 12.45 -16.20
CA ARG A 164 0.69 13.65 -15.92
C ARG A 164 -0.16 14.93 -16.02
N ASP A 165 -0.94 15.08 -17.09
CA ASP A 165 -1.76 16.26 -17.34
C ASP A 165 -2.87 16.42 -16.29
N VAL A 166 -3.55 15.33 -15.93
CA VAL A 166 -4.60 15.33 -14.90
C VAL A 166 -4.04 15.68 -13.52
N ILE A 167 -2.87 15.16 -13.16
CA ILE A 167 -2.22 15.44 -11.88
C ILE A 167 -1.76 16.90 -11.80
N ALA A 168 -1.26 17.46 -12.91
CA ALA A 168 -0.88 18.87 -12.98
C ALA A 168 -2.06 19.83 -12.72
N GLN A 169 -3.29 19.39 -13.03
CA GLN A 169 -4.53 20.15 -12.83
C GLN A 169 -5.20 19.89 -11.48
N ALA A 170 -4.57 19.12 -10.59
CA ALA A 170 -5.14 18.78 -9.30
C ALA A 170 -5.43 20.03 -8.44
N PRO A 171 -6.57 20.08 -7.73
CA PRO A 171 -6.95 21.26 -6.96
C PRO A 171 -6.07 21.50 -5.74
N ASN A 172 -5.36 20.48 -5.27
CA ASN A 172 -4.39 20.56 -4.17
C ASN A 172 -3.48 19.32 -4.18
N THR A 173 -2.37 19.41 -3.44
CA THR A 173 -1.39 18.34 -3.28
C THR A 173 -2.02 17.03 -2.83
N ASN A 174 -2.86 17.01 -1.78
CA ASN A 174 -3.44 15.75 -1.30
C ASN A 174 -4.30 15.05 -2.36
N HIS A 175 -5.08 15.81 -3.14
CA HIS A 175 -5.82 15.24 -4.26
C HIS A 175 -4.89 14.71 -5.35
N ALA A 176 -3.81 15.44 -5.66
CA ALA A 176 -2.82 15.00 -6.63
C ALA A 176 -2.18 13.66 -6.24
N ILE A 177 -1.72 13.53 -4.99
CA ILE A 177 -1.15 12.29 -4.44
C ILE A 177 -2.18 11.15 -4.46
N ALA A 178 -3.42 11.42 -4.05
CA ALA A 178 -4.48 10.42 -4.10
C ALA A 178 -4.79 9.95 -5.52
N MET A 179 -4.79 10.86 -6.51
CA MET A 179 -5.00 10.53 -7.92
C MET A 179 -3.86 9.67 -8.49
N VAL A 180 -2.61 9.96 -8.12
CA VAL A 180 -1.46 9.12 -8.51
C VAL A 180 -1.66 7.69 -8.01
N LEU A 181 -1.96 7.52 -6.73
CA LEU A 181 -2.17 6.20 -6.10
C LEU A 181 -3.43 5.48 -6.63
N ALA A 182 -4.45 6.22 -7.05
CA ALA A 182 -5.67 5.67 -7.64
C ALA A 182 -5.54 5.36 -9.14
N SER A 183 -4.47 5.80 -9.81
CA SER A 183 -4.31 5.68 -11.26
C SER A 183 -4.27 4.22 -11.74
N PRO A 184 -4.76 3.93 -12.96
CA PRO A 184 -4.65 2.59 -13.56
C PRO A 184 -3.20 2.07 -13.60
N GLU A 185 -2.25 2.95 -13.86
CA GLU A 185 -0.82 2.64 -13.94
C GLU A 185 -0.28 2.22 -12.57
N PHE A 186 -0.67 2.90 -11.50
CA PHE A 186 -0.29 2.51 -10.14
C PHE A 186 -0.89 1.16 -9.72
N ASN A 187 -2.06 0.80 -10.26
CA ASN A 187 -2.70 -0.47 -9.97
C ASN A 187 -2.08 -1.68 -10.69
N ARG A 188 -1.12 -1.46 -11.60
CA ARG A 188 -0.52 -2.50 -12.45
C ARG A 188 0.94 -2.83 -12.06
N ARG A 189 1.39 -4.03 -12.38
CA ARG A 189 2.78 -4.49 -12.28
C ARG A 189 3.21 -5.21 -13.55
#